data_AF-A0A923EXU0-F1
#
_entry.id   AF-A0A923EXU0-F1
#
_cell.length_a   1.000
_cell.length_b   1.000
_cell.length_c   1.000
_cell.angle_alpha   90.00
_cell.angle_beta   90.00
_cell.angle_gamma   90.00
#
_symmetry.space_group_name_H-M   'P 1'
#
loop_
_entity.id
_entity.type
_entity.pdbx_description
1 polymer ?
#
loop_
_entity_poly.entity_id
_entity_poly.type
_entity_poly.pdbx_seq_one_letter_code
_entity_poly.pdbx_strand_id
1 'polypeptide(L)'
;MGLLRRKPGAGERAAAATREAAVDASEWVQDAAKHTRETADRTTEKLHRRAVKARKRAEAASRRAERAGRKAARSTRRAVGSGSGSVTAVASGLLSEADLKDRSADRKVTKAAAKADASARKAEAKAAQAAEKGRLKSEARAAKDAERERAAREWNAKRVQRYLGIAKVLAPLAAPYAMAAAGSLRHRLDDHRSRKLGVSPDELGGYSGPGGKLHARMSRISRTIIELREDGTTDRDARAKRFADETEPRLHDLAAAVRAAENMPASRRRAAFRTVSHDLDRIEVELLDHLGVRS
;
A
#
# COMPACT_ATOMS: atom_id res chain seq x y z
N MET A 1 -51.27 -32.70 43.91
CA MET A 1 -51.79 -31.68 42.96
C MET A 1 -50.73 -31.40 41.90
N GLY A 2 -50.65 -32.24 40.87
CA GLY A 2 -49.66 -32.09 39.78
C GLY A 2 -50.27 -31.30 38.63
N LEU A 3 -49.80 -30.06 38.42
CA LEU A 3 -50.20 -29.23 37.28
C LEU A 3 -49.67 -29.88 35.99
N LEU A 4 -50.57 -30.55 35.26
CA LEU A 4 -50.31 -31.07 33.92
C LEU A 4 -49.98 -29.89 32.99
N ARG A 5 -48.69 -29.67 32.71
CA ARG A 5 -48.24 -28.72 31.69
C ARG A 5 -48.83 -29.14 30.34
N ARG A 6 -49.75 -28.33 29.82
CA ARG A 6 -50.34 -28.47 28.48
C ARG A 6 -49.20 -28.51 27.45
N LYS A 7 -49.17 -29.53 26.60
CA LYS A 7 -48.22 -29.58 25.48
C LYS A 7 -48.53 -28.44 24.50
N PRO A 8 -47.53 -27.67 24.06
CA PRO A 8 -47.74 -26.54 23.17
C PRO A 8 -48.29 -26.99 21.83
N GLY A 9 -49.29 -26.27 21.33
CA GLY A 9 -49.95 -26.57 20.07
C GLY A 9 -49.00 -26.42 18.86
N ALA A 10 -49.37 -26.99 17.71
CA ALA A 10 -48.58 -26.84 16.48
C ALA A 10 -48.38 -25.36 16.09
N GLY A 11 -49.37 -24.50 16.32
CA GLY A 11 -49.27 -23.06 16.09
C GLY A 11 -48.31 -22.32 17.05
N GLU A 12 -48.26 -22.71 18.33
CA GLU A 12 -47.31 -22.13 19.29
C GLU A 12 -45.86 -22.54 19.00
N ARG A 13 -45.65 -23.77 18.50
CA ARG A 13 -44.34 -24.24 18.05
C ARG A 13 -43.87 -23.52 16.77
N ALA A 14 -44.78 -23.27 15.83
CA ALA A 14 -44.47 -22.47 14.64
C ALA A 14 -44.13 -21.01 15.01
N ALA A 15 -44.88 -20.41 15.95
CA ALA A 15 -44.62 -19.05 16.44
C ALA A 15 -43.37 -18.93 17.34
N ALA A 16 -42.91 -20.03 17.94
CA ALA A 16 -41.63 -20.10 18.63
C ALA A 16 -40.47 -20.21 17.62
N ALA A 17 -40.59 -21.09 16.62
CA ALA A 17 -39.58 -21.26 15.57
C ALA A 17 -39.36 -19.99 14.74
N THR A 18 -40.41 -19.22 14.45
CA THR A 18 -40.27 -17.93 13.75
C THR A 18 -39.63 -16.85 14.61
N ARG A 19 -39.85 -16.88 15.94
CA ARG A 19 -39.17 -15.98 16.88
C ARG A 19 -37.69 -16.33 17.02
N GLU A 20 -37.35 -17.61 17.10
CA GLU A 20 -35.95 -18.06 17.13
C GLU A 20 -35.21 -17.69 15.84
N ALA A 21 -35.83 -17.92 14.67
CA ALA A 21 -35.24 -17.51 13.39
C ALA A 21 -35.05 -15.98 13.27
N ALA A 22 -35.92 -15.18 13.88
CA ALA A 22 -35.79 -13.73 13.91
C ALA A 22 -34.66 -13.26 14.85
N VAL A 23 -34.43 -13.98 15.95
CA VAL A 23 -33.31 -13.72 16.87
C VAL A 23 -31.98 -14.07 16.20
N ASP A 24 -31.88 -15.23 15.56
CA ASP A 24 -30.67 -15.64 14.80
C ASP A 24 -30.32 -14.65 13.69
N ALA A 25 -31.33 -14.16 12.96
CA ALA A 25 -31.13 -13.14 11.93
C ALA A 25 -30.62 -11.81 12.52
N SER A 26 -31.12 -11.42 13.70
CA SER A 26 -30.68 -10.22 14.42
C SER A 26 -29.24 -10.35 14.91
N GLU A 27 -28.86 -11.52 15.43
CA GLU A 27 -27.49 -11.81 15.88
C GLU A 27 -26.50 -11.75 14.71
N TRP A 28 -26.86 -12.31 13.55
CA TRP A 28 -26.01 -12.24 12.36
C TRP A 28 -25.79 -10.79 11.87
N VAL A 29 -26.82 -9.95 11.93
CA VAL A 29 -26.70 -8.52 11.58
C VAL A 29 -25.84 -7.77 12.59
N GLN A 30 -25.95 -8.08 13.88
CA GLN A 30 -25.10 -7.48 14.91
C GLN A 30 -23.63 -7.89 14.77
N ASP A 31 -23.35 -9.14 14.43
CA ASP A 31 -21.99 -9.62 14.17
C ASP A 31 -21.38 -9.00 12.91
N ALA A 32 -22.16 -8.85 11.84
CA ALA A 32 -21.72 -8.13 10.64
C ALA A 32 -21.41 -6.66 10.93
N ALA A 33 -22.22 -5.99 11.76
CA ALA A 33 -21.97 -4.62 12.20
C ALA A 33 -20.72 -4.51 13.10
N LYS A 34 -20.46 -5.51 13.94
CA LYS A 34 -19.24 -5.57 14.76
C LYS A 34 -17.99 -5.77 13.91
N HIS A 35 -18.05 -6.65 12.91
CA HIS A 35 -16.94 -6.89 11.99
C HIS A 35 -16.58 -5.66 11.15
N THR A 36 -17.59 -4.92 10.68
CA THR A 36 -17.36 -3.66 9.93
C THR A 36 -16.75 -2.57 10.81
N ARG A 37 -17.14 -2.44 12.08
CA ARG A 37 -16.48 -1.54 13.04
C ARG A 37 -15.03 -1.94 13.32
N GLU A 38 -14.78 -3.22 13.58
CA GLU A 38 -13.42 -3.70 13.88
C GLU A 38 -12.46 -3.53 12.69
N THR A 39 -12.95 -3.71 11.46
CA THR A 39 -12.15 -3.45 10.26
C THR A 39 -11.86 -1.96 10.09
N ALA A 40 -12.82 -1.08 10.37
CA ALA A 40 -12.61 0.37 10.38
C ALA A 40 -11.56 0.77 11.43
N ASP A 41 -11.64 0.26 12.66
CA ASP A 41 -10.69 0.55 13.73
C ASP A 41 -9.27 0.07 13.40
N ARG A 42 -9.13 -1.10 12.76
CA ARG A 42 -7.82 -1.56 12.27
C ARG A 42 -7.25 -0.66 11.18
N THR A 43 -8.10 0.01 10.38
CA THR A 43 -7.63 0.96 9.36
C THR A 43 -7.20 2.29 9.98
N THR A 44 -7.95 2.80 10.96
CA THR A 44 -7.61 4.04 11.68
C THR A 44 -6.33 3.85 12.48
N GLU A 45 -6.14 2.69 13.12
CA GLU A 45 -4.92 2.35 13.84
C GLU A 45 -3.70 2.30 12.90
N LYS A 46 -3.84 1.69 11.71
CA LYS A 46 -2.76 1.68 10.70
C LYS A 46 -2.41 3.10 10.23
N LEU A 47 -3.40 3.96 10.03
CA LEU A 47 -3.18 5.36 9.65
C LEU A 47 -2.48 6.13 10.78
N HIS A 48 -2.90 5.93 12.03
CA HIS A 48 -2.26 6.51 13.21
C HIS A 48 -0.80 6.07 13.34
N ARG A 49 -0.52 4.76 13.21
CA ARG A 49 0.86 4.22 13.22
C ARG A 49 1.73 4.83 12.09
N ARG A 50 1.16 5.04 10.90
CA ARG A 50 1.87 5.71 9.79
C ARG A 50 2.13 7.18 10.08
N ALA A 51 1.17 7.89 10.67
CA ALA A 51 1.32 9.28 11.08
C ALA A 51 2.40 9.45 12.16
N VAL A 52 2.40 8.58 13.18
CA VAL A 52 3.44 8.56 14.23
C VAL A 52 4.82 8.28 13.64
N LYS A 53 4.93 7.31 12.72
CA LYS A 53 6.20 7.00 12.04
C LYS A 53 6.68 8.16 11.17
N ALA A 54 5.77 8.88 10.51
CA ALA A 54 6.09 10.07 9.74
C ALA A 54 6.59 11.21 10.64
N ARG A 55 5.93 11.47 11.77
CA ARG A 55 6.37 12.44 12.79
C ARG A 55 7.76 12.11 13.33
N LYS A 56 8.00 10.85 13.70
CA LYS A 56 9.32 10.38 14.18
C LYS A 56 10.42 10.57 13.13
N ARG A 57 10.10 10.37 11.84
CA ARG A 57 11.04 10.64 10.74
C ARG A 57 11.32 12.14 10.57
N ALA A 58 10.31 12.99 10.72
CA ALA A 58 10.46 14.44 10.68
C ALA A 58 11.31 14.94 11.86
N GLU A 59 11.08 14.45 13.08
CA GLU A 59 11.89 14.76 14.26
C GLU A 59 13.33 14.24 14.15
N ALA A 60 13.54 13.08 13.51
CA ALA A 60 14.89 12.61 13.23
C ALA A 60 15.61 13.47 12.18
N ALA A 61 14.89 14.00 11.20
CA ALA A 61 15.42 14.93 10.21
C ALA A 61 15.78 16.28 10.83
N SER A 62 14.93 16.83 11.71
CA SER A 62 15.23 18.08 12.42
C SER A 62 16.44 17.93 13.35
N ARG A 63 16.56 16.81 14.08
CA ARG A 63 17.75 16.52 14.91
C ARG A 63 19.03 16.39 14.08
N ARG A 64 18.95 15.89 12.84
CA ARG A 64 20.11 15.84 11.92
C ARG A 64 20.49 17.24 11.43
N ALA A 65 19.51 18.07 11.12
CA ALA A 65 19.74 19.47 10.75
C ALA A 65 20.36 20.26 11.91
N GLU A 66 19.87 20.07 13.13
CA GLU A 66 20.43 20.71 14.33
C GLU A 66 21.87 20.26 14.61
N ARG A 67 22.17 18.95 14.46
CA ARG A 67 23.54 18.44 14.60
C ARG A 67 24.48 18.97 13.52
N ALA A 68 23.99 19.16 12.29
CA ALA A 68 24.75 19.80 11.22
C ALA A 68 25.04 21.27 11.55
N GLY A 69 24.04 22.01 12.05
CA GLY A 69 24.20 23.38 12.53
C GLY A 69 25.18 23.51 13.70
N ARG A 70 25.13 22.59 14.68
CA ARG A 70 26.09 22.55 15.80
C ARG A 70 27.51 22.22 15.33
N LYS A 71 27.69 21.35 14.33
CA LYS A 71 29.01 21.06 13.73
C LYS A 71 29.57 22.28 13.00
N ALA A 72 28.72 22.99 12.25
CA ALA A 72 29.09 24.25 11.61
C ALA A 72 29.46 25.34 12.64
N ALA A 73 28.67 25.49 13.72
CA ALA A 73 28.98 26.42 14.80
C ALA A 73 30.26 26.06 15.58
N ARG A 74 30.61 24.77 15.65
CA ARG A 74 31.85 24.30 16.29
C ARG A 74 33.07 24.52 15.39
N SER A 75 32.94 24.42 14.06
CA SER A 75 34.03 24.77 13.13
C SER A 75 34.29 26.27 13.10
N THR A 76 33.24 27.11 13.15
CA THR A 76 33.41 28.56 13.25
C THR A 76 34.04 28.97 14.58
N ARG A 77 33.69 28.34 15.71
CA ARG A 77 34.34 28.60 17.01
C ARG A 77 35.80 28.12 17.06
N ARG A 78 36.14 27.01 16.39
CA ARG A 78 37.53 26.49 16.34
C ARG A 78 38.45 27.35 15.46
N ALA A 79 37.89 27.98 14.42
CA ALA A 79 38.58 28.99 13.61
C ALA A 79 38.87 30.28 14.41
N VAL A 80 37.98 30.66 15.33
CA VAL A 80 38.16 31.84 16.20
C VAL A 80 39.09 31.56 17.40
N GLY A 81 39.25 30.29 17.80
CA GLY A 81 40.09 29.89 18.94
C GLY A 81 41.57 29.63 18.63
N SER A 82 41.98 29.59 17.36
CA SER A 82 43.37 29.30 16.94
C SER A 82 44.24 30.54 16.72
N GLY A 83 43.75 31.72 17.11
CA GLY A 83 44.38 33.02 16.86
C GLY A 83 44.76 33.80 18.12
N SER A 84 45.29 33.13 19.14
CA SER A 84 45.91 33.82 20.29
C SER A 84 47.02 32.96 20.87
N GLY A 85 48.26 33.22 20.44
CA GLY A 85 49.43 32.51 20.92
C GLY A 85 50.71 32.97 20.22
N SER A 86 51.52 33.72 20.97
CA SER A 86 52.93 34.08 20.73
C SER A 86 53.26 34.95 19.52
N VAL A 87 53.15 36.27 19.73
CA VAL A 87 54.11 37.23 19.16
C VAL A 87 55.18 37.53 20.22
N THR A 88 56.38 37.03 20.02
CA THR A 88 57.61 37.74 20.37
C THR A 88 58.69 37.40 19.35
N ALA A 89 58.93 38.37 18.46
CA ALA A 89 60.19 38.74 17.82
C ALA A 89 61.16 37.62 17.39
N VAL A 90 61.36 37.43 16.07
CA VAL A 90 62.49 37.98 15.29
C VAL A 90 62.54 37.40 13.86
N ALA A 91 63.06 38.23 12.94
CA ALA A 91 63.69 37.90 11.64
C ALA A 91 62.78 37.73 10.39
N SER A 92 62.63 38.87 9.71
CA SER A 92 62.24 39.08 8.32
C SER A 92 63.02 38.21 7.33
N GLY A 93 62.33 37.52 6.41
CA GLY A 93 62.99 36.86 5.27
C GLY A 93 62.17 35.82 4.47
N LEU A 94 61.03 35.34 4.97
CA LEU A 94 60.31 34.19 4.36
C LEU A 94 58.85 34.48 3.95
N LEU A 95 58.46 35.75 3.79
CA LEU A 95 57.06 36.20 3.73
C LEU A 95 56.52 36.46 2.32
N SER A 96 56.71 35.56 1.34
CA SER A 96 56.09 35.78 0.02
C SER A 96 55.43 34.57 -0.62
N GLU A 97 55.67 33.35 -0.12
CA GLU A 97 54.94 32.16 -0.60
C GLU A 97 53.79 31.72 0.33
N ALA A 98 53.88 32.03 1.63
CA ALA A 98 52.86 31.68 2.60
C ALA A 98 51.60 32.58 2.48
N ASP A 99 51.78 33.89 2.31
CA ASP A 99 50.69 34.88 2.23
C ASP A 99 49.76 34.71 1.01
N LEU A 100 50.27 34.16 -0.10
CA LEU A 100 49.48 33.88 -1.30
C LEU A 100 48.66 32.59 -1.17
N LYS A 101 49.20 31.57 -0.49
CA LYS A 101 48.49 30.32 -0.20
C LYS A 101 47.37 30.54 0.82
N ASP A 102 47.60 31.35 1.85
CA ASP A 102 46.59 31.68 2.87
C ASP A 102 45.42 32.50 2.30
N ARG A 103 45.67 33.50 1.44
CA ARG A 103 44.60 34.23 0.74
C ARG A 103 43.77 33.36 -0.21
N SER A 104 44.38 32.34 -0.81
CA SER A 104 43.67 31.39 -1.69
C SER A 104 42.85 30.37 -0.90
N ALA A 105 43.31 30.00 0.29
CA ALA A 105 42.59 29.13 1.23
C ALA A 105 41.39 29.87 1.83
N ASP A 106 41.55 31.13 2.24
CA ASP A 106 40.46 31.95 2.76
C ASP A 106 39.36 32.22 1.72
N ARG A 107 39.73 32.46 0.46
CA ARG A 107 38.72 32.57 -0.63
C ARG A 107 37.96 31.27 -0.88
N LYS A 108 38.59 30.11 -0.70
CA LYS A 108 37.91 28.81 -0.85
C LYS A 108 37.01 28.49 0.34
N VAL A 109 37.43 28.82 1.55
CA VAL A 109 36.65 28.63 2.78
C VAL A 109 35.44 29.56 2.83
N THR A 110 35.61 30.84 2.47
CA THR A 110 34.51 31.82 2.40
C THR A 110 33.50 31.48 1.29
N LYS A 111 33.96 31.00 0.12
CA LYS A 111 33.09 30.53 -0.96
C LYS A 111 32.35 29.24 -0.60
N ALA A 112 32.98 28.34 0.15
CA ALA A 112 32.33 27.14 0.69
C ALA A 112 31.29 27.48 1.76
N ALA A 113 31.59 28.43 2.65
CA ALA A 113 30.66 28.93 3.67
C ALA A 113 29.44 29.61 3.02
N ALA A 114 29.65 30.51 2.05
CA ALA A 114 28.56 31.16 1.32
C ALA A 114 27.67 30.16 0.56
N LYS A 115 28.25 29.08 0.01
CA LYS A 115 27.50 28.02 -0.68
C LYS A 115 26.74 27.13 0.31
N ALA A 116 27.29 26.89 1.51
CA ALA A 116 26.61 26.18 2.59
C ALA A 116 25.42 27.00 3.11
N ASP A 117 25.58 28.30 3.35
CA ASP A 117 24.51 29.19 3.81
C ASP A 117 23.42 29.37 2.75
N ALA A 118 23.78 29.49 1.48
CA ALA A 118 22.81 29.51 0.38
C ALA A 118 22.03 28.19 0.27
N SER A 119 22.67 27.04 0.56
CA SER A 119 22.00 25.74 0.55
C SER A 119 21.10 25.53 1.78
N ALA A 120 21.49 26.06 2.94
CA ALA A 120 20.71 26.05 4.17
C ALA A 120 19.44 26.91 4.03
N ARG A 121 19.57 28.14 3.51
CA ARG A 121 18.42 29.02 3.25
C ARG A 121 17.46 28.45 2.21
N LYS A 122 17.96 27.76 1.17
CA LYS A 122 17.11 27.03 0.22
C LYS A 122 16.40 25.82 0.85
N ALA A 123 17.03 25.13 1.80
CA ALA A 123 16.41 24.01 2.52
C ALA A 123 15.32 24.51 3.48
N GLU A 124 15.57 25.62 4.17
CA GLU A 124 14.62 26.27 5.07
C GLU A 124 13.42 26.84 4.31
N ALA A 125 13.63 27.50 3.17
CA ALA A 125 12.53 27.98 2.32
C ALA A 125 11.66 26.83 1.79
N LYS A 126 12.26 25.69 1.41
CA LYS A 126 11.51 24.49 1.00
C LYS A 126 10.77 23.83 2.16
N ALA A 127 11.34 23.85 3.36
CA ALA A 127 10.69 23.34 4.57
C ALA A 127 9.50 24.22 4.99
N ALA A 128 9.64 25.55 4.91
CA ALA A 128 8.57 26.50 5.17
C ALA A 128 7.43 26.35 4.15
N GLN A 129 7.73 26.23 2.85
CA GLN A 129 6.72 25.97 1.81
C GLN A 129 6.01 24.61 1.98
N ALA A 130 6.73 23.58 2.43
CA ALA A 130 6.13 22.28 2.73
C ALA A 130 5.22 22.33 3.98
N ALA A 131 5.58 23.13 4.98
CA ALA A 131 4.76 23.36 6.18
C ALA A 131 3.50 24.18 5.87
N GLU A 132 3.63 25.26 5.11
CA GLU A 132 2.51 26.06 4.57
C GLU A 132 1.55 25.21 3.74
N LYS A 133 2.07 24.44 2.78
CA LYS A 133 1.26 23.51 1.97
C LYS A 133 0.64 22.40 2.82
N GLY A 134 1.28 22.02 3.92
CA GLY A 134 0.73 21.10 4.91
C GLY A 134 -0.45 21.70 5.66
N ARG A 135 -0.31 22.95 6.12
CA ARG A 135 -1.34 23.73 6.81
C ARG A 135 -2.56 24.01 5.94
N LEU A 136 -2.36 24.50 4.73
CA LEU A 136 -3.44 24.74 3.75
C LEU A 136 -4.19 23.44 3.41
N LYS A 137 -3.49 22.30 3.36
CA LYS A 137 -4.12 20.99 3.14
C LYS A 137 -4.88 20.48 4.36
N SER A 138 -4.42 20.76 5.58
CA SER A 138 -5.17 20.41 6.80
C SER A 138 -6.40 21.30 6.97
N GLU A 139 -6.30 22.58 6.65
CA GLU A 139 -7.43 23.53 6.70
C GLU A 139 -8.45 23.21 5.61
N ALA A 140 -8.02 22.89 4.39
CA ALA A 140 -8.92 22.43 3.32
C ALA A 140 -9.58 21.07 3.63
N ARG A 141 -8.94 20.21 4.44
CA ARG A 141 -9.56 18.97 4.91
C ARG A 141 -10.56 19.24 6.03
N ALA A 142 -10.21 20.08 6.99
CA ALA A 142 -11.12 20.50 8.06
C ALA A 142 -12.37 21.21 7.51
N ALA A 143 -12.23 22.05 6.48
CA ALA A 143 -13.36 22.68 5.80
C ALA A 143 -14.26 21.65 5.10
N LYS A 144 -13.67 20.68 4.39
CA LYS A 144 -14.43 19.59 3.74
C LYS A 144 -15.12 18.66 4.74
N ASP A 145 -14.47 18.38 5.86
CA ASP A 145 -15.05 17.54 6.91
C ASP A 145 -16.18 18.30 7.63
N ALA A 146 -16.04 19.62 7.84
CA ALA A 146 -17.13 20.47 8.33
C ALA A 146 -18.32 20.56 7.35
N GLU A 147 -18.06 20.63 6.03
CA GLU A 147 -19.11 20.56 5.00
C GLU A 147 -19.80 19.19 4.99
N ARG A 148 -19.05 18.09 5.17
CA ARG A 148 -19.62 16.74 5.29
C ARG A 148 -20.47 16.59 6.54
N GLU A 149 -20.05 17.17 7.67
CA GLU A 149 -20.84 17.17 8.90
C GLU A 149 -22.10 18.02 8.78
N ARG A 150 -22.04 19.17 8.07
CA ARG A 150 -23.23 19.96 7.74
C ARG A 150 -24.16 19.21 6.80
N ALA A 151 -23.64 18.59 5.74
CA ALA A 151 -24.42 17.75 4.83
C ALA A 151 -25.04 16.54 5.53
N ALA A 152 -24.33 15.94 6.50
CA ALA A 152 -24.85 14.86 7.34
C ALA A 152 -25.94 15.33 8.30
N ARG A 153 -25.82 16.55 8.86
CA ARG A 153 -26.86 17.19 9.70
C ARG A 153 -28.08 17.64 8.90
N GLU A 154 -27.89 18.06 7.65
CA GLU A 154 -28.95 18.42 6.71
C GLU A 154 -29.74 17.20 6.18
N TRP A 155 -29.20 16.00 6.39
CA TRP A 155 -29.87 14.73 6.16
C TRP A 155 -30.86 14.41 7.28
N ASN A 156 -31.86 15.27 7.44
CA ASN A 156 -32.92 15.11 8.44
C ASN A 156 -33.68 13.80 8.21
N ALA A 157 -33.96 13.03 9.26
CA ALA A 157 -34.69 11.76 9.19
C ALA A 157 -36.02 11.88 8.40
N LYS A 158 -36.67 13.04 8.47
CA LYS A 158 -37.89 13.36 7.72
C LYS A 158 -37.66 13.52 6.21
N ARG A 159 -36.48 13.97 5.80
CA ARG A 159 -36.04 13.99 4.38
C ARG A 159 -35.69 12.58 3.92
N VAL A 160 -34.99 11.79 4.75
CA VAL A 160 -34.69 10.38 4.46
C VAL A 160 -35.97 9.60 4.21
N GLN A 161 -36.99 9.74 5.07
CA GLN A 161 -38.27 9.07 4.89
C GLN A 161 -38.99 9.48 3.59
N ARG A 162 -38.92 10.76 3.20
CA ARG A 162 -39.47 11.22 1.91
C ARG A 162 -38.72 10.62 0.72
N TYR A 163 -37.38 10.62 0.76
CA TYR A 163 -36.58 10.01 -0.29
C TYR A 163 -36.74 8.50 -0.34
N LEU A 164 -36.91 7.81 0.79
CA LEU A 164 -37.22 6.37 0.84
C LEU A 164 -38.60 6.08 0.24
N GLY A 165 -39.58 6.94 0.51
CA GLY A 165 -40.92 6.85 -0.09
C GLY A 165 -40.87 7.03 -1.61
N ILE A 166 -40.19 8.07 -2.09
CA ILE A 166 -39.99 8.33 -3.52
C ILE A 166 -39.19 7.20 -4.19
N ALA A 167 -38.13 6.72 -3.52
CA ALA A 167 -37.33 5.60 -4.00
C ALA A 167 -38.15 4.31 -4.07
N LYS A 168 -39.07 4.04 -3.16
CA LYS A 168 -39.93 2.85 -3.21
C LYS A 168 -40.89 2.86 -4.41
N VAL A 169 -41.32 4.04 -4.85
CA VAL A 169 -42.17 4.22 -6.04
C VAL A 169 -41.36 4.14 -7.33
N LEU A 170 -40.16 4.74 -7.36
CA LEU A 170 -39.29 4.72 -8.55
C LEU A 170 -38.42 3.45 -8.67
N ALA A 171 -38.28 2.68 -7.59
CA ALA A 171 -37.48 1.46 -7.53
C ALA A 171 -37.81 0.45 -8.64
N PRO A 172 -39.07 0.06 -8.89
CA PRO A 172 -39.37 -0.92 -9.94
C PRO A 172 -39.07 -0.42 -11.35
N LEU A 173 -39.14 0.90 -11.59
CA LEU A 173 -38.82 1.50 -12.89
C LEU A 173 -37.30 1.69 -13.09
N ALA A 174 -36.58 2.01 -12.02
CA ALA A 174 -35.12 2.15 -12.04
C ALA A 174 -34.38 0.82 -11.93
N ALA A 175 -35.03 -0.24 -11.41
CA ALA A 175 -34.45 -1.57 -11.25
C ALA A 175 -33.82 -2.16 -12.53
N PRO A 176 -34.49 -2.17 -13.70
CA PRO A 176 -33.88 -2.72 -14.92
C PRO A 176 -32.65 -1.91 -15.38
N TYR A 177 -32.69 -0.59 -15.26
CA TYR A 177 -31.56 0.27 -15.64
C TYR A 177 -30.41 0.21 -14.63
N ALA A 178 -30.71 0.07 -13.33
CA ALA A 178 -29.71 -0.16 -12.30
C ALA A 178 -29.00 -1.50 -12.48
N MET A 179 -29.72 -2.55 -12.89
CA MET A 179 -29.12 -3.84 -13.28
C MET A 179 -28.20 -3.70 -14.51
N ALA A 180 -28.63 -2.97 -15.54
CA ALA A 180 -27.78 -2.70 -16.71
C ALA A 180 -26.53 -1.87 -16.36
N ALA A 181 -26.68 -0.86 -15.50
CA ALA A 181 -25.57 -0.05 -15.00
C ALA A 181 -24.62 -0.85 -14.08
N ALA A 182 -25.15 -1.72 -13.22
CA ALA A 182 -24.35 -2.61 -12.39
C ALA A 182 -23.55 -3.63 -13.24
N GLY A 183 -24.14 -4.13 -14.33
CA GLY A 183 -23.47 -4.98 -15.31
C GLY A 183 -22.28 -4.30 -15.98
N SER A 184 -22.46 -3.06 -16.46
CA SER A 184 -21.35 -2.29 -17.07
C SER A 184 -20.25 -1.91 -16.07
N LEU A 185 -20.60 -1.65 -14.80
CA LEU A 185 -19.63 -1.38 -13.74
C LEU A 185 -18.82 -2.65 -13.36
N ARG A 186 -19.48 -3.82 -13.34
CA ARG A 186 -18.83 -5.13 -13.19
C ARG A 186 -17.83 -5.35 -14.32
N HIS A 187 -18.25 -5.11 -15.56
CA HIS A 187 -17.40 -5.26 -16.74
C HIS A 187 -16.15 -4.38 -16.67
N ARG A 188 -16.29 -3.14 -16.20
CA ARG A 188 -15.15 -2.22 -16.02
C ARG A 188 -14.20 -2.62 -14.90
N LEU A 189 -14.71 -3.24 -13.84
CA LEU A 189 -13.90 -3.80 -12.76
C LEU A 189 -13.15 -5.05 -13.20
N ASP A 190 -13.80 -5.88 -13.99
CA ASP A 190 -13.20 -7.08 -14.59
C ASP A 190 -12.18 -6.69 -15.66
N ASP A 191 -12.42 -5.64 -16.47
CA ASP A 191 -11.42 -5.05 -17.39
C ASP A 191 -10.21 -4.43 -16.67
N HIS A 192 -10.42 -3.83 -15.50
CA HIS A 192 -9.30 -3.33 -14.69
C HIS A 192 -8.50 -4.46 -14.05
N ARG A 193 -9.15 -5.59 -13.76
CA ARG A 193 -8.54 -6.77 -13.15
C ARG A 193 -7.81 -7.59 -14.20
N SER A 194 -8.37 -7.70 -15.41
CA SER A 194 -7.76 -8.34 -16.59
C SER A 194 -6.47 -7.63 -17.00
N ARG A 195 -6.48 -6.28 -17.10
CA ARG A 195 -5.28 -5.48 -17.39
C ARG A 195 -4.17 -5.62 -16.35
N LYS A 196 -4.50 -5.91 -15.08
CA LYS A 196 -3.51 -6.17 -14.03
C LYS A 196 -2.95 -7.58 -14.05
N LEU A 197 -3.65 -8.52 -14.67
CA LEU A 197 -3.28 -9.93 -14.73
C LEU A 197 -2.75 -10.35 -16.11
N GLY A 198 -2.92 -9.51 -17.14
CA GLY A 198 -2.46 -9.78 -18.50
C GLY A 198 -3.26 -10.87 -19.21
N VAL A 199 -4.47 -11.17 -18.74
CA VAL A 199 -5.36 -12.24 -19.26
C VAL A 199 -6.70 -11.66 -19.71
N SER A 200 -7.33 -12.27 -20.72
CA SER A 200 -8.60 -11.81 -21.30
C SER A 200 -9.75 -11.87 -20.28
N PRO A 201 -10.72 -10.91 -20.30
CA PRO A 201 -11.87 -10.94 -19.40
C PRO A 201 -12.71 -12.24 -19.47
N ASP A 202 -12.71 -12.94 -20.60
CA ASP A 202 -13.40 -14.23 -20.76
C ASP A 202 -12.69 -15.39 -20.02
N GLU A 203 -11.37 -15.30 -19.80
CA GLU A 203 -10.60 -16.28 -19.02
C GLU A 203 -10.64 -16.01 -17.50
N LEU A 204 -11.19 -14.85 -17.08
CA LEU A 204 -11.31 -14.51 -15.66
C LEU A 204 -12.19 -15.50 -14.90
N GLY A 205 -13.16 -16.15 -15.55
CA GLY A 205 -14.00 -17.19 -14.94
C GLY A 205 -13.17 -18.37 -14.40
N GLY A 206 -12.10 -18.76 -15.11
CA GLY A 206 -11.18 -19.82 -14.70
C GLY A 206 -10.13 -19.40 -13.68
N TYR A 207 -9.87 -18.09 -13.56
CA TYR A 207 -8.89 -17.51 -12.64
C TYR A 207 -9.53 -16.61 -11.55
N SER A 208 -10.83 -16.73 -11.31
CA SER A 208 -11.55 -15.96 -10.31
C SER A 208 -11.52 -16.69 -8.96
N GLY A 209 -10.74 -16.18 -8.00
CA GLY A 209 -10.64 -16.78 -6.67
C GLY A 209 -9.48 -16.21 -5.85
N PRO A 210 -9.34 -16.63 -4.56
CA PRO A 210 -8.22 -16.23 -3.71
C PRO A 210 -6.83 -16.53 -4.32
N GLY A 211 -6.70 -17.61 -5.10
CA GLY A 211 -5.48 -18.03 -5.79
C GLY A 211 -5.39 -17.62 -7.26
N GLY A 212 -6.38 -16.90 -7.80
CA GLY A 212 -6.49 -16.57 -9.22
C GLY A 212 -5.26 -15.92 -9.84
N LYS A 213 -4.59 -15.04 -9.07
CA LYS A 213 -3.34 -14.39 -9.52
C LYS A 213 -2.20 -15.38 -9.72
N LEU A 214 -2.10 -16.41 -8.87
CA LEU A 214 -1.06 -17.42 -8.97
C LEU A 214 -1.31 -18.32 -10.18
N HIS A 215 -2.56 -18.71 -10.40
CA HIS A 215 -2.94 -19.49 -11.58
C HIS A 215 -2.69 -18.73 -12.89
N ALA A 216 -2.97 -17.43 -12.95
CA ALA A 216 -2.64 -16.60 -14.12
C ALA A 216 -1.12 -16.56 -14.39
N ARG A 217 -0.29 -16.45 -13.35
CA ARG A 217 1.17 -16.51 -13.48
C ARG A 217 1.64 -17.87 -13.99
N MET A 218 1.12 -18.97 -13.43
CA MET A 218 1.43 -20.33 -13.89
C MET A 218 1.09 -20.53 -15.37
N SER A 219 -0.09 -20.07 -15.80
CA SER A 219 -0.50 -20.14 -17.20
C SER A 219 0.43 -19.34 -18.11
N ARG A 220 0.87 -18.14 -17.67
CA ARG A 220 1.84 -17.35 -18.42
C ARG A 220 3.19 -18.06 -18.54
N ILE A 221 3.73 -18.58 -17.44
CA ILE A 221 5.00 -19.34 -17.44
C ILE A 221 4.88 -20.56 -18.37
N SER A 222 3.78 -21.32 -18.25
CA SER A 222 3.53 -22.48 -19.12
C SER A 222 3.48 -22.09 -20.60
N ARG A 223 2.80 -21.00 -20.94
CA ARG A 223 2.77 -20.48 -22.32
C ARG A 223 4.17 -20.09 -22.81
N THR A 224 4.94 -19.40 -22.00
CA THR A 224 6.30 -19.00 -22.38
C THR A 224 7.25 -20.20 -22.48
N ILE A 225 7.03 -21.28 -21.73
CA ILE A 225 7.77 -22.54 -21.92
C ILE A 225 7.42 -23.17 -23.28
N ILE A 226 6.15 -23.12 -23.69
CA ILE A 226 5.74 -23.59 -25.03
C ILE A 226 6.41 -22.75 -26.12
N GLU A 227 6.37 -21.41 -25.99
CA GLU A 227 7.06 -20.48 -26.90
C GLU A 227 8.57 -20.79 -26.97
N LEU A 228 9.21 -21.08 -25.82
CA LEU A 228 10.64 -21.46 -25.75
C LEU A 228 10.95 -22.75 -26.54
N ARG A 229 10.01 -23.70 -26.56
CA ARG A 229 10.11 -24.94 -27.34
C ARG A 229 9.89 -24.65 -28.83
N GLU A 230 8.88 -23.87 -29.17
CA GLU A 230 8.54 -23.50 -30.56
C GLU A 230 9.65 -22.68 -31.24
N ASP A 231 10.31 -21.78 -30.50
CA ASP A 231 11.45 -20.98 -30.99
C ASP A 231 12.75 -21.80 -31.18
N GLY A 232 12.69 -23.12 -30.95
CA GLY A 232 13.83 -24.03 -31.08
C GLY A 232 14.95 -23.75 -30.07
N THR A 233 14.67 -23.02 -28.99
CA THR A 233 15.66 -22.72 -27.95
C THR A 233 15.99 -23.97 -27.15
N THR A 234 14.99 -24.83 -26.91
CA THR A 234 15.20 -26.13 -26.25
C THR A 234 15.99 -27.13 -27.08
N ASP A 235 15.99 -27.00 -28.41
CA ASP A 235 16.79 -27.87 -29.28
C ASP A 235 18.26 -27.43 -29.34
N ARG A 236 18.49 -26.12 -29.19
CA ARG A 236 19.83 -25.50 -29.19
C ARG A 236 20.50 -25.54 -27.82
N ASP A 237 19.73 -25.44 -26.72
CA ASP A 237 20.24 -25.44 -25.35
C ASP A 237 19.64 -26.60 -24.53
N ALA A 238 20.51 -27.55 -24.16
CA ALA A 238 20.15 -28.67 -23.31
C ALA A 238 19.72 -28.24 -21.90
N ARG A 239 20.16 -27.08 -21.40
CA ARG A 239 19.69 -26.54 -20.10
C ARG A 239 18.25 -26.05 -20.21
N ALA A 240 17.94 -25.28 -21.26
CA ALA A 240 16.57 -24.83 -21.53
C ALA A 240 15.60 -26.02 -21.69
N LYS A 241 16.02 -27.09 -22.35
CA LYS A 241 15.22 -28.32 -22.47
C LYS A 241 14.93 -28.96 -21.11
N ARG A 242 15.95 -29.17 -20.29
CA ARG A 242 15.79 -29.73 -18.93
C ARG A 242 14.89 -28.86 -18.08
N PHE A 243 15.09 -27.54 -18.12
CA PHE A 243 14.25 -26.59 -17.42
C PHE A 243 12.78 -26.73 -17.82
N ALA A 244 12.50 -26.77 -19.13
CA ALA A 244 11.15 -26.92 -19.64
C ALA A 244 10.51 -28.26 -19.19
N ASP A 245 11.27 -29.36 -19.29
CA ASP A 245 10.81 -30.71 -18.95
C ASP A 245 10.57 -30.89 -17.43
N GLU A 246 11.36 -30.23 -16.58
CA GLU A 246 11.21 -30.29 -15.12
C GLU A 246 10.16 -29.30 -14.59
N THR A 247 10.02 -28.14 -15.22
CA THR A 247 9.15 -27.07 -14.74
C THR A 247 7.68 -27.33 -15.05
N GLU A 248 7.38 -27.97 -16.18
CA GLU A 248 6.00 -28.22 -16.61
C GLU A 248 5.22 -29.12 -15.62
N PRO A 249 5.73 -30.29 -15.18
CA PRO A 249 5.10 -31.08 -14.11
C PRO A 249 5.01 -30.30 -12.79
N ARG A 250 6.04 -29.52 -12.46
CA ARG A 250 6.08 -28.73 -11.23
C ARG A 250 5.00 -27.65 -11.20
N LEU A 251 4.69 -27.01 -12.32
CA LEU A 251 3.58 -26.04 -12.42
C LEU A 251 2.23 -26.70 -12.17
N HIS A 252 2.04 -27.95 -12.63
CA HIS A 252 0.83 -28.72 -12.34
C HIS A 252 0.70 -29.00 -10.84
N ASP A 253 1.79 -29.42 -10.18
CA ASP A 253 1.80 -29.67 -8.73
C ASP A 253 1.55 -28.40 -7.92
N LEU A 254 2.17 -27.28 -8.31
CA LEU A 254 1.93 -25.99 -7.68
C LEU A 254 0.48 -25.55 -7.88
N ALA A 255 -0.13 -25.79 -9.04
CA ALA A 255 -1.54 -25.49 -9.28
C ALA A 255 -2.45 -26.33 -8.37
N ALA A 256 -2.14 -27.62 -8.18
CA ALA A 256 -2.84 -28.47 -7.21
C ALA A 256 -2.67 -27.96 -5.77
N ALA A 257 -1.47 -27.51 -5.39
CA ALA A 257 -1.20 -26.92 -4.09
C ALA A 257 -1.99 -25.62 -3.85
N VAL A 258 -2.15 -24.76 -4.86
CA VAL A 258 -2.97 -23.55 -4.76
C VAL A 258 -4.43 -23.91 -4.53
N ARG A 259 -5.00 -24.86 -5.30
CA ARG A 259 -6.38 -25.34 -5.09
C ARG A 259 -6.58 -25.94 -3.69
N ALA A 260 -5.61 -26.72 -3.20
CA ALA A 260 -5.66 -27.26 -1.84
C ALA A 260 -5.59 -26.14 -0.77
N ALA A 261 -4.75 -25.13 -0.99
CA ALA A 261 -4.60 -24.00 -0.08
C ALA A 261 -5.85 -23.10 -0.02
N GLU A 262 -6.66 -23.05 -1.08
CA GLU A 262 -7.93 -22.31 -1.08
C GLU A 262 -8.92 -22.81 -0.02
N ASN A 263 -8.92 -24.13 0.23
CA ASN A 263 -9.75 -24.78 1.25
C ASN A 263 -9.21 -24.64 2.68
N MET A 264 -8.03 -24.01 2.86
CA MET A 264 -7.42 -23.80 4.18
C MET A 264 -7.91 -22.51 4.86
N PRO A 265 -7.86 -22.42 6.21
CA PRO A 265 -8.09 -21.19 6.94
C PRO A 265 -7.18 -20.03 6.49
N ALA A 266 -7.67 -18.80 6.60
CA ALA A 266 -7.06 -17.62 5.97
C ALA A 266 -5.58 -17.36 6.33
N SER A 267 -5.15 -17.70 7.56
CA SER A 267 -3.75 -17.58 7.99
C SER A 267 -2.84 -18.57 7.24
N ARG A 268 -3.24 -19.84 7.19
CA ARG A 268 -2.50 -20.92 6.52
C ARG A 268 -2.52 -20.75 5.00
N ARG A 269 -3.66 -20.37 4.43
CA ARG A 269 -3.79 -20.05 2.99
C ARG A 269 -2.81 -18.98 2.54
N ARG A 270 -2.70 -17.87 3.28
CA ARG A 270 -1.74 -16.79 2.95
C ARG A 270 -0.29 -17.22 3.06
N ALA A 271 0.04 -18.10 4.02
CA ALA A 271 1.39 -18.65 4.13
C ALA A 271 1.71 -19.52 2.90
N ALA A 272 0.83 -20.44 2.55
CA ALA A 272 0.99 -21.30 1.36
C ALA A 272 1.11 -20.48 0.07
N PHE A 273 0.24 -19.48 -0.14
CA PHE A 273 0.30 -18.62 -1.32
C PHE A 273 1.60 -17.82 -1.42
N ARG A 274 2.21 -17.41 -0.29
CA ARG A 274 3.52 -16.75 -0.31
C ARG A 274 4.64 -17.69 -0.72
N THR A 275 4.61 -18.93 -0.24
CA THR A 275 5.59 -19.95 -0.65
C THR A 275 5.48 -20.25 -2.14
N VAL A 276 4.26 -20.49 -2.64
CA VAL A 276 4.02 -20.70 -4.07
C VAL A 276 4.47 -19.49 -4.89
N SER A 277 4.14 -18.27 -4.46
CA SER A 277 4.57 -17.05 -5.15
C SER A 277 6.09 -16.98 -5.28
N HIS A 278 6.82 -17.32 -4.23
CA HIS A 278 8.29 -17.28 -4.23
C HIS A 278 8.91 -18.36 -5.13
N ASP A 279 8.29 -19.54 -5.20
CA ASP A 279 8.74 -20.57 -6.14
C ASP A 279 8.47 -20.15 -7.59
N LEU A 280 7.33 -19.51 -7.88
CA LEU A 280 7.07 -18.92 -9.19
C LEU A 280 8.07 -17.81 -9.53
N ASP A 281 8.45 -16.96 -8.57
CA ASP A 281 9.46 -15.91 -8.78
C ASP A 281 10.82 -16.51 -9.20
N ARG A 282 11.21 -17.65 -8.61
CA ARG A 282 12.44 -18.36 -8.95
C ARG A 282 12.38 -18.97 -10.36
N ILE A 283 11.25 -19.57 -10.70
CA ILE A 283 11.03 -20.14 -12.04
C ILE A 283 11.04 -19.03 -13.10
N GLU A 284 10.41 -17.89 -12.85
CA GLU A 284 10.42 -16.75 -13.78
C GLU A 284 11.83 -16.19 -13.98
N VAL A 285 12.64 -16.15 -12.93
CA VAL A 285 14.07 -15.80 -13.00
C VAL A 285 14.80 -16.75 -13.94
N GLU A 286 14.71 -18.06 -13.72
CA GLU A 286 15.40 -19.05 -14.56
C GLU A 286 14.88 -19.04 -16.01
N LEU A 287 13.57 -18.85 -16.20
CA LEU A 287 12.97 -18.68 -17.53
C LEU A 287 13.56 -17.47 -18.27
N LEU A 288 13.73 -16.33 -17.60
CA LEU A 288 14.33 -15.14 -18.20
C LEU A 288 15.80 -15.34 -18.58
N ASP A 289 16.52 -16.24 -17.89
CA ASP A 289 17.90 -16.59 -18.23
C ASP A 289 17.95 -17.37 -19.54
N HIS A 290 17.03 -18.30 -19.74
CA HIS A 290 16.91 -19.04 -21.00
C HIS A 290 16.44 -18.16 -22.16
N LEU A 291 15.68 -17.09 -21.89
CA LEU A 291 15.29 -16.09 -22.88
C LEU A 291 16.39 -15.06 -23.17
N GLY A 292 17.52 -15.09 -22.45
CA GLY A 292 18.65 -14.18 -22.65
C GLY A 292 18.38 -12.73 -22.22
N VAL A 293 17.39 -12.49 -21.35
CA VAL A 293 16.95 -11.13 -20.97
C VAL A 293 17.74 -10.55 -19.79
N ARG A 294 18.63 -11.33 -19.14
CA ARG A 294 19.40 -10.84 -17.98
C ARG A 294 20.73 -10.17 -18.37
N SER A 295 20.85 -8.91 -17.92
CA SER A 295 22.08 -8.11 -17.77
C SER A 295 22.58 -8.14 -16.32
#